data_AF-A0A934XKB7-F1
#
_entry.id   AF-A0A934XKB7-F1
#
_cell.length_a   1.000
_cell.length_b   1.000
_cell.length_c   1.000
_cell.angle_alpha   90.00
_cell.angle_beta   90.00
_cell.angle_gamma   90.00
#
_symmetry.space_group_name_H-M   'P 1'
#
loop_
_entity.id
_entity.type
_entity.pdbx_description
1 polymer ?
#
loop_
_entity_poly.entity_id
_entity_poly.type
_entity_poly.pdbx_seq_one_letter_code
_entity_poly.pdbx_strand_id
1 'polypeptide(L)'
;MPTFTRWCIKTAFLYFTIAVLIFAVLLWSQVLTLPPVVAALRPVAYHLLMVGWASQLIFGIVFWMFPRLSKEQPRGNERAAWFVYAALNSGLLLRLLAEPLQIIQPAPVWGWTLVASGLLQVSAGWVFVWNSWSRVKPLGGATGSK
;
A
#
# COMPACT_ATOMS: atom_id res chain seq x y z
N MET A 1 10.39 -16.15 7.37
CA MET A 1 9.91 -14.89 6.77
C MET A 1 10.33 -13.71 7.65
N PRO A 2 10.91 -12.63 7.11
CA PRO A 2 11.33 -11.45 7.85
C PRO A 2 10.20 -10.77 8.62
N THR A 3 10.53 -10.01 9.67
CA THR A 3 9.58 -9.21 10.45
C THR A 3 8.79 -8.26 9.54
N PHE A 4 9.48 -7.46 8.73
CA PHE A 4 8.88 -6.54 7.76
C PHE A 4 7.80 -7.20 6.90
N THR A 5 8.12 -8.34 6.27
CA THR A 5 7.18 -9.06 5.42
C THR A 5 5.93 -9.50 6.17
N ARG A 6 6.06 -9.99 7.42
CA ARG A 6 4.90 -10.38 8.23
C ARG A 6 3.98 -9.19 8.52
N TRP A 7 4.54 -8.02 8.77
CA TRP A 7 3.77 -6.79 8.98
C TRP A 7 3.03 -6.39 7.72
N CYS A 8 3.70 -6.34 6.56
CA CYS A 8 3.06 -6.04 5.27
C CYS A 8 1.89 -6.98 4.96
N ILE A 9 2.06 -8.30 5.16
CA ILE A 9 1.01 -9.28 4.86
C ILE A 9 -0.19 -9.11 5.79
N LYS A 10 0.05 -9.02 7.11
CA LYS A 10 -1.03 -8.86 8.09
C LYS A 10 -1.85 -7.60 7.84
N THR A 11 -1.18 -6.48 7.59
CA THR A 11 -1.85 -5.21 7.29
C THR A 11 -2.51 -5.20 5.92
N ALA A 12 -1.92 -5.85 4.92
CA ALA A 12 -2.57 -6.01 3.61
C ALA A 12 -3.88 -6.81 3.71
N PHE A 13 -3.91 -7.89 4.50
CA PHE A 13 -5.13 -8.66 4.75
C PHE A 13 -6.16 -7.86 5.54
N LEU A 14 -5.73 -7.07 6.53
CA LEU A 14 -6.64 -6.16 7.23
C LEU A 14 -7.30 -5.18 6.25
N TYR A 15 -6.53 -4.52 5.39
CA TYR A 15 -7.07 -3.59 4.40
C TYR A 15 -7.95 -4.28 3.36
N PHE A 16 -7.61 -5.50 2.94
CA PHE A 16 -8.45 -6.31 2.07
C PHE A 16 -9.82 -6.56 2.70
N THR A 17 -9.85 -7.05 3.95
CA THR A 17 -11.09 -7.32 4.67
C THR A 17 -11.94 -6.06 4.78
N ILE A 18 -11.35 -4.94 5.18
CA ILE A 18 -12.07 -3.66 5.28
C ILE A 18 -12.60 -3.22 3.91
N ALA A 19 -11.78 -3.27 2.86
CA ALA A 19 -12.18 -2.88 1.51
C ALA A 19 -13.37 -3.71 1.00
N VAL A 20 -13.30 -5.04 1.15
CA VAL A 20 -14.37 -5.95 0.70
C VAL A 20 -15.65 -5.72 1.49
N LEU A 21 -15.57 -5.47 2.80
CA LEU A 21 -16.76 -5.11 3.60
C LEU A 21 -17.39 -3.80 3.13
N ILE A 22 -16.59 -2.77 2.83
CA ILE A 22 -17.10 -1.51 2.27
C ILE A 22 -17.74 -1.76 0.91
N PHE A 23 -17.10 -2.53 0.02
CA PHE A 23 -17.70 -2.88 -1.28
C PHE A 23 -19.02 -3.64 -1.12
N ALA A 24 -19.11 -4.58 -0.18
CA ALA A 24 -20.34 -5.31 0.09
C ALA A 24 -21.49 -4.38 0.52
N VAL A 25 -21.19 -3.37 1.35
CA VAL A 25 -22.17 -2.32 1.70
C VAL A 25 -22.54 -1.50 0.47
N LEU A 26 -21.55 -1.10 -0.35
CA LEU A 26 -21.78 -0.30 -1.56
C LEU A 26 -22.61 -1.01 -2.62
N LEU A 27 -22.65 -2.36 -2.66
CA LEU A 27 -23.50 -3.13 -3.58
C LEU A 27 -25.00 -2.83 -3.39
N TRP A 28 -25.43 -2.42 -2.20
CA TRP A 28 -26.83 -2.02 -1.98
C TRP A 28 -27.24 -0.80 -2.81
N SER A 29 -26.29 -0.02 -3.34
CA SER A 29 -26.60 1.08 -4.27
C SER A 29 -27.30 0.62 -5.56
N GLN A 30 -27.30 -0.69 -5.86
CA GLN A 30 -27.99 -1.25 -7.02
C GLN A 30 -29.51 -1.36 -6.81
N VAL A 31 -29.97 -1.37 -5.56
CA VAL A 31 -31.39 -1.59 -5.21
C VAL A 31 -32.00 -0.47 -4.38
N LEU A 32 -31.17 0.37 -3.74
CA LEU A 32 -31.63 1.53 -2.97
C LEU A 32 -30.67 2.72 -3.06
N THR A 33 -31.17 3.90 -2.71
CA THR A 33 -30.34 5.11 -2.61
C THR A 33 -29.57 5.09 -1.29
N LEU A 34 -28.23 5.06 -1.37
CA LEU A 34 -27.38 5.09 -0.17
C LEU A 34 -27.24 6.51 0.40
N PRO A 35 -27.06 6.65 1.72
CA PRO A 35 -26.67 7.92 2.31
C PRO A 35 -25.39 8.46 1.66
N PRO A 36 -25.26 9.79 1.43
CA PRO A 36 -24.09 10.38 0.79
C PRO A 36 -22.76 9.98 1.44
N VAL A 37 -22.75 9.86 2.77
CA VAL A 37 -21.57 9.43 3.53
C VAL A 37 -21.10 8.01 3.19
N VAL A 38 -22.04 7.10 2.95
CA VAL A 38 -21.72 5.71 2.58
C VAL A 38 -21.24 5.66 1.14
N ALA A 39 -21.92 6.37 0.22
CA ALA A 39 -21.51 6.45 -1.18
C ALA A 39 -20.10 7.04 -1.36
N ALA A 40 -19.72 8.01 -0.51
CA ALA A 40 -18.41 8.64 -0.49
C ALA A 40 -17.25 7.70 -0.09
N LEU A 41 -17.54 6.51 0.45
CA LEU A 41 -16.51 5.50 0.76
C LEU A 41 -16.03 4.72 -0.47
N ARG A 42 -16.61 4.94 -1.65
CA ARG A 42 -16.23 4.20 -2.85
C ARG A 42 -14.74 4.38 -3.23
N PRO A 43 -14.18 5.60 -3.31
CA PRO A 43 -12.74 5.77 -3.59
C PRO A 43 -11.87 5.13 -2.50
N VAL A 44 -12.28 5.25 -1.23
CA VAL A 44 -11.60 4.64 -0.10
C VAL A 44 -11.47 3.14 -0.29
N ALA A 45 -12.56 2.45 -0.65
CA ALA A 45 -12.57 1.01 -0.86
C ALA A 45 -11.58 0.59 -1.97
N TYR A 46 -11.55 1.30 -3.11
CA TYR A 46 -10.59 1.04 -4.18
C TYR A 46 -9.15 1.23 -3.71
N HIS A 47 -8.91 2.27 -2.93
CA HIS A 47 -7.59 2.61 -2.42
C HIS A 47 -7.08 1.66 -1.34
N LEU A 48 -7.95 1.20 -0.45
CA LEU A 48 -7.64 0.12 0.49
C LEU A 48 -7.36 -1.18 -0.27
N LEU A 49 -8.10 -1.48 -1.34
CA LEU A 49 -7.89 -2.68 -2.13
C LEU A 49 -6.58 -2.62 -2.93
N MET A 50 -6.32 -1.55 -3.66
CA MET A 50 -5.15 -1.47 -4.55
C MET A 50 -3.87 -1.10 -3.81
N VAL A 51 -3.88 -0.03 -3.01
CA VAL A 51 -2.67 0.45 -2.34
C VAL A 51 -2.46 -0.29 -1.01
N GLY A 52 -3.53 -0.44 -0.23
CA GLY A 52 -3.47 -1.11 1.08
C GLY A 52 -3.26 -2.61 0.98
N TRP A 53 -4.00 -3.31 0.14
CA TRP A 53 -3.88 -4.76 -0.01
C TRP A 53 -2.88 -5.15 -1.10
N ALA A 54 -3.19 -4.90 -2.37
CA ALA A 54 -2.43 -5.47 -3.48
C ALA A 54 -0.96 -5.00 -3.49
N SER A 55 -0.71 -3.69 -3.51
CA SER A 55 0.66 -3.15 -3.53
C SER A 55 1.45 -3.55 -2.28
N GLN A 56 0.86 -3.41 -1.09
CA GLN A 56 1.54 -3.75 0.15
C GLN A 56 1.88 -5.24 0.28
N LEU A 57 0.98 -6.12 -0.17
CA LEU A 57 1.22 -7.56 -0.25
C LEU A 57 2.39 -7.84 -1.21
N ILE A 58 2.38 -7.24 -2.39
CA ILE A 58 3.46 -7.36 -3.37
C ILE A 58 4.78 -6.89 -2.75
N PHE A 59 4.83 -5.74 -2.08
CA PHE A 59 6.05 -5.22 -1.46
C PHE A 59 6.60 -6.17 -0.40
N GLY A 60 5.74 -6.70 0.46
CA GLY A 60 6.11 -7.68 1.48
C GLY A 60 6.69 -8.96 0.87
N ILE A 61 6.03 -9.49 -0.16
CA ILE A 61 6.45 -10.71 -0.85
C ILE A 61 7.75 -10.48 -1.63
N VAL A 62 7.87 -9.40 -2.39
CA VAL A 62 9.11 -9.03 -3.11
C VAL A 62 10.29 -8.92 -2.15
N PHE A 63 10.10 -8.23 -1.01
CA PHE A 63 11.16 -8.11 0.00
C PHE A 63 11.68 -9.46 0.47
N TRP A 64 10.78 -10.45 0.63
CA TRP A 64 11.13 -11.79 1.07
C TRP A 64 11.67 -12.71 -0.03
N MET A 65 11.05 -12.70 -1.20
CA MET A 65 11.22 -13.71 -2.26
C MET A 65 12.31 -13.36 -3.27
N PHE A 66 12.59 -12.07 -3.50
CA PHE A 66 13.64 -11.70 -4.45
C PHE A 66 15.01 -12.24 -4.01
N PRO A 67 15.90 -12.57 -4.96
CA PRO A 67 17.26 -13.02 -4.69
C PRO A 67 18.00 -12.15 -3.66
N ARG A 68 18.94 -12.77 -2.94
CA ARG A 68 19.76 -12.06 -1.95
C ARG A 68 20.68 -11.07 -2.66
N LEU A 69 20.80 -9.87 -2.09
CA LEU A 69 21.72 -8.84 -2.63
C LEU A 69 23.18 -9.14 -2.28
N SER A 70 23.49 -9.34 -1.00
CA SER A 70 24.81 -9.78 -0.51
C SER A 70 24.68 -10.70 0.71
N LYS A 71 25.81 -11.18 1.26
CA LYS A 71 25.81 -11.97 2.51
C LYS A 71 25.43 -11.10 3.72
N GLU A 72 25.94 -9.87 3.75
CA GLU A 72 25.78 -8.92 4.85
C GLU A 72 24.41 -8.21 4.81
N GLN A 73 23.92 -7.91 3.60
CA GLN A 73 22.64 -7.24 3.39
C GLN A 73 21.77 -8.04 2.41
N PRO A 74 21.25 -9.21 2.80
CA PRO A 74 20.53 -10.09 1.89
C PRO A 74 19.28 -9.46 1.27
N ARG A 75 18.75 -8.37 1.84
CA ARG A 75 17.49 -7.74 1.38
C ARG A 75 17.63 -6.26 1.03
N GLY A 76 18.85 -5.77 0.88
CA GLY A 76 19.12 -4.35 0.71
C GLY A 76 18.94 -3.57 2.01
N ASN A 77 18.50 -2.31 1.90
CA ASN A 77 18.38 -1.42 3.03
C ASN A 77 17.05 -1.65 3.77
N GLU A 78 17.11 -2.28 4.96
CA GLU A 78 15.91 -2.55 5.75
C GLU A 78 15.24 -1.28 6.29
N ARG A 79 16.00 -0.21 6.54
CA ARG A 79 15.44 1.08 6.97
C ARG A 79 14.59 1.69 5.84
N ALA A 80 15.07 1.58 4.59
CA ALA A 80 14.31 2.00 3.42
C ALA A 80 13.01 1.19 3.28
N ALA A 81 13.05 -0.12 3.53
CA ALA A 81 11.84 -0.95 3.54
C ALA A 81 10.83 -0.47 4.60
N TRP A 82 11.26 -0.21 5.83
CA TRP A 82 10.38 0.33 6.87
C TRP A 82 9.84 1.72 6.55
N PHE A 83 10.63 2.58 5.90
CA PHE A 83 10.14 3.86 5.36
C PHE A 83 9.02 3.64 4.34
N VAL A 84 9.19 2.72 3.38
CA VAL A 84 8.16 2.37 2.39
C VAL A 84 6.86 1.97 3.10
N TYR A 85 6.96 1.10 4.11
CA TYR A 85 5.79 0.68 4.87
C TYR A 85 5.13 1.85 5.60
N ALA A 86 5.90 2.68 6.31
CA ALA A 86 5.37 3.82 7.04
C ALA A 86 4.71 4.84 6.09
N ALA A 87 5.40 5.24 5.03
CA ALA A 87 4.90 6.20 4.05
C ALA A 87 3.63 5.69 3.34
N LEU A 88 3.60 4.42 2.93
CA LEU A 88 2.43 3.81 2.30
C LEU A 88 1.21 3.83 3.23
N ASN A 89 1.38 3.39 4.48
CA ASN A 89 0.30 3.31 5.47
C ASN A 89 -0.15 4.70 5.93
N SER A 90 0.77 5.61 6.24
CA SER A 90 0.42 6.98 6.62
C SER A 90 -0.32 7.69 5.49
N GLY A 91 0.15 7.57 4.25
CA GLY A 91 -0.56 8.11 3.09
C GLY A 91 -1.96 7.53 2.95
N LEU A 92 -2.11 6.21 3.12
CA LEU A 92 -3.41 5.55 3.05
C LEU A 92 -4.38 5.99 4.16
N LEU A 93 -3.91 6.14 5.40
CA LEU A 93 -4.71 6.62 6.53
C LEU A 93 -5.17 8.07 6.34
N LEU A 94 -4.30 8.94 5.83
CA LEU A 94 -4.69 10.32 5.47
C LEU A 94 -5.82 10.32 4.43
N ARG A 95 -5.71 9.45 3.43
CA ARG A 95 -6.71 9.36 2.36
C ARG A 95 -8.04 8.78 2.83
N LEU A 96 -8.00 7.78 3.70
CA LEU A 96 -9.18 7.17 4.34
C LEU A 96 -10.06 8.23 5.02
N LEU A 97 -9.45 9.26 5.61
CA LEU A 97 -10.17 10.37 6.23
C LEU A 97 -10.55 11.46 5.20
N ALA A 98 -9.59 11.90 4.38
CA ALA A 98 -9.77 13.06 3.53
C ALA A 98 -10.66 12.81 2.30
N GLU A 99 -10.73 11.60 1.76
CA GLU A 99 -11.60 11.29 0.60
C GLU A 99 -13.07 11.50 0.88
N PRO A 100 -13.67 10.84 1.90
CA PRO A 100 -15.10 11.02 2.15
C PRO A 100 -15.41 12.46 2.55
N LEU A 101 -14.54 13.09 3.34
CA LEU A 101 -14.70 14.48 3.75
C LEU A 101 -14.64 15.45 2.56
N GLN A 102 -13.72 15.26 1.62
CA GLN A 102 -13.64 16.11 0.43
C GLN A 102 -14.86 15.96 -0.49
N ILE A 103 -15.51 14.79 -0.51
CA ILE A 103 -16.73 14.55 -1.30
C ILE A 103 -17.95 15.20 -0.65
N ILE A 104 -18.12 15.03 0.67
CA ILE A 104 -19.34 15.44 1.39
C ILE A 104 -19.26 16.91 1.82
N GLN A 105 -18.08 17.36 2.22
CA GLN A 105 -17.82 18.72 2.68
C GLN A 105 -16.49 19.25 2.09
N PRO A 106 -16.50 19.62 0.79
CA PRO A 106 -15.29 20.05 0.10
C PRO A 106 -14.62 21.23 0.81
N ALA A 107 -13.33 21.09 1.13
CA ALA A 107 -12.56 22.14 1.77
C ALA A 107 -11.08 22.06 1.36
N PRO A 108 -10.35 23.20 1.28
CA PRO A 108 -8.94 23.20 0.89
C PRO A 108 -8.07 22.28 1.75
N VAL A 109 -8.38 22.16 3.05
CA VAL A 109 -7.66 21.29 3.98
C VAL A 109 -7.70 19.82 3.55
N TRP A 110 -8.84 19.31 3.07
CA TRP A 110 -8.94 17.92 2.61
C TRP A 110 -8.22 17.73 1.29
N GLY A 111 -8.34 18.67 0.35
CA GLY A 111 -7.57 18.68 -0.90
C GLY A 111 -6.06 18.59 -0.65
N TRP A 112 -5.51 19.45 0.20
CA TRP A 112 -4.08 19.41 0.56
C TRP A 112 -3.69 18.15 1.35
N THR A 113 -4.60 17.60 2.16
CA THR A 113 -4.38 16.31 2.83
C THR A 113 -4.28 15.16 1.83
N LEU A 114 -5.09 15.18 0.77
CA LEU A 114 -5.00 14.21 -0.34
C LEU A 114 -3.70 14.37 -1.14
N VAL A 115 -3.22 15.61 -1.34
CA VAL A 115 -1.91 15.85 -1.96
C VAL A 115 -0.79 15.25 -1.10
N ALA A 116 -0.77 15.53 0.20
CA ALA A 116 0.22 14.97 1.12
C ALA A 116 0.17 13.43 1.16
N SER A 117 -1.03 12.85 1.17
CA SER A 117 -1.27 11.41 1.05
C SER A 117 -0.64 10.83 -0.23
N GLY A 118 -0.90 11.47 -1.38
CA GLY A 118 -0.36 11.07 -2.67
C GLY A 118 1.16 11.12 -2.70
N LEU A 119 1.77 12.20 -2.17
CA LEU A 119 3.23 12.34 -2.09
C LEU A 119 3.87 11.24 -1.24
N LEU A 120 3.27 10.88 -0.11
CA LEU A 120 3.74 9.77 0.73
C LEU A 120 3.68 8.45 -0.03
N GLN A 121 2.58 8.13 -0.70
CA GLN A 121 2.43 6.88 -1.44
C GLN A 121 3.36 6.81 -2.67
N VAL A 122 3.52 7.92 -3.40
CA VAL A 122 4.46 8.03 -4.51
C VAL A 122 5.89 7.83 -4.02
N SER A 123 6.27 8.48 -2.91
CA SER A 123 7.61 8.29 -2.31
C SER A 123 7.86 6.85 -1.88
N ALA A 124 6.85 6.18 -1.31
CA ALA A 124 6.93 4.76 -0.96
C ALA A 124 7.18 3.90 -2.21
N GLY A 125 6.48 4.17 -3.31
CA GLY A 125 6.70 3.52 -4.60
C GLY A 125 8.12 3.69 -5.12
N TRP A 126 8.64 4.93 -5.16
CA TRP A 126 9.99 5.21 -5.64
C TRP A 126 11.07 4.55 -4.78
N VAL A 127 10.96 4.65 -3.46
CA VAL A 127 11.93 4.02 -2.54
C VAL A 127 11.86 2.50 -2.62
N PHE A 128 10.66 1.92 -2.79
CA PHE A 128 10.51 0.49 -3.01
C PHE A 128 11.22 0.02 -4.29
N VAL A 129 11.01 0.72 -5.40
CA VAL A 129 11.67 0.43 -6.68
C VAL A 129 13.18 0.52 -6.50
N TRP A 130 13.70 1.62 -5.98
CA TRP A 130 15.14 1.79 -5.73
C TRP A 130 15.73 0.68 -4.88
N ASN A 131 15.09 0.33 -3.76
CA ASN A 131 15.59 -0.69 -2.83
C ASN A 131 15.50 -2.11 -3.40
N SER A 132 14.62 -2.36 -4.37
CA SER A 132 14.38 -3.70 -4.94
C SER A 132 15.04 -3.92 -6.29
N TRP A 133 15.39 -2.85 -7.01
CA TRP A 133 15.85 -2.89 -8.41
C TRP A 133 17.05 -3.82 -8.62
N SER A 134 18.08 -3.68 -7.79
CA SER A 134 19.31 -4.48 -7.86
C SER A 134 19.11 -5.98 -7.59
N ARG A 135 17.92 -6.37 -7.12
CA ARG A 135 17.53 -7.74 -6.81
C ARG A 135 16.65 -8.38 -7.88
N VAL A 136 16.23 -7.64 -8.91
CA VAL A 136 15.50 -8.20 -10.08
C VAL A 136 16.49 -8.96 -10.96
N LYS A 137 16.74 -10.23 -10.62
CA LYS A 137 17.72 -11.11 -11.28
C LYS A 137 17.17 -12.54 -11.39
N PRO A 138 17.63 -13.37 -12.34
CA PRO A 138 17.20 -14.75 -12.46
C PRO A 138 17.40 -15.55 -11.17
N LEU A 139 16.40 -16.37 -10.81
CA LEU A 139 16.51 -17.34 -9.72
C LEU A 139 17.56 -18.38 -10.12
N GLY A 140 18.75 -18.33 -9.50
CA GLY A 140 19.83 -19.29 -9.76
C GLY A 140 21.11 -18.73 -10.40
N GLY A 141 21.22 -17.41 -10.61
CA GLY A 141 22.47 -16.77 -11.09
C GLY A 141 23.68 -16.84 -10.16
N ALA A 142 23.65 -17.70 -9.13
CA ALA A 142 24.81 -18.09 -8.33
C ALA A 142 25.56 -19.29 -8.94
N THR A 143 25.39 -19.58 -10.23
CA THR A 143 26.34 -20.41 -10.96
C THR A 143 27.50 -19.53 -11.43
N GLY A 144 28.48 -19.34 -10.53
CA GLY A 144 29.86 -19.01 -10.89
C GLY A 144 30.18 -17.55 -11.24
N SER A 145 30.75 -16.83 -10.29
CA SER A 145 32.05 -16.18 -10.53
C SER A 145 32.99 -16.78 -9.48
N LYS A 146 34.08 -17.46 -9.86
CA LYS A 146 35.39 -16.86 -10.18
C LYS A 146 35.76 -15.78 -9.16
#